data_AF-A0A447XRI7-F1
#
_entry.id   AF-A0A447XRI7-F1
#
_cell.length_a   1.000
_cell.length_b   1.000
_cell.length_c   1.000
_cell.angle_alpha   90.00
_cell.angle_beta   90.00
_cell.angle_gamma   90.00
#
_symmetry.space_group_name_H-M   'P 1'
#
loop_
_entity.id
_entity.type
_entity.pdbx_description
1 polymer ?
#
loop_
_entity_poly.entity_id
_entity_poly.type
_entity_poly.pdbx_seq_one_letter_code
_entity_poly.pdbx_strand_id
1 'polypeptide(L)'
;MLVTNDQGRSYDRFRERVMFPIRDKRGRVIGFGGRVLGNDTPKYLNSPETDIFHKGRQLYGLYEAQQDNAEPNRLLVVEGYMDVVALAQYGINYAVASLGTSTTADHIQLLFRATNNVICCYDGDRAGRDAAWRALETALPYMTDGRQLRFMFLPDGEDPDTLVRKEGKEAFEARMEQAMPLSAFLFNSLMPQVDLSTPDGRARLSTLALPLISQVPGETLRIYLRQELGNKLGILDDSQLERLIPKAAESGVSRPVPQLKRTTMRILIGLLVQNPELATLVPPLENLDENKLPGLGLFRELVTLVSPSQV
;
A
#
# COMPACT_ATOMS: atom_id res chain seq x y z
N MET A 1 12.33 -24.58 1.67
CA MET A 1 12.72 -23.48 0.75
C MET A 1 14.23 -23.43 0.73
N LEU A 2 14.84 -23.74 -0.42
CA LEU A 2 16.28 -23.69 -0.62
C LEU A 2 16.70 -22.29 -1.06
N VAL A 3 17.84 -21.82 -0.57
CA VAL A 3 18.52 -20.61 -1.02
C VAL A 3 19.96 -20.94 -1.35
N THR A 4 20.49 -20.29 -2.39
CA THR A 4 21.87 -20.47 -2.84
C THR A 4 22.70 -19.31 -2.31
N ASN A 5 23.85 -19.60 -1.68
CA ASN A 5 24.81 -18.56 -1.30
C ASN A 5 25.68 -18.12 -2.49
N ASP A 6 26.51 -17.09 -2.28
CA ASP A 6 27.43 -16.54 -3.30
C ASP A 6 28.47 -17.57 -3.80
N GLN A 7 28.67 -18.66 -3.07
CA GLN A 7 29.56 -19.76 -3.43
C GLN A 7 28.84 -20.89 -4.19
N GLY A 8 27.58 -20.70 -4.59
CA GLY A 8 26.80 -21.67 -5.35
C GLY A 8 26.25 -22.84 -4.54
N ARG A 9 26.40 -22.84 -3.20
CA ARG A 9 25.89 -23.89 -2.33
C ARG A 9 24.45 -23.61 -1.94
N SER A 10 23.58 -24.60 -2.14
CA SER A 10 22.18 -24.57 -1.71
C SER A 10 22.04 -25.06 -0.28
N TYR A 11 21.20 -24.40 0.51
CA TYR A 11 20.87 -24.81 1.87
C TYR A 11 19.45 -24.39 2.25
N ASP A 12 18.90 -25.05 3.28
CA ASP A 12 17.58 -24.73 3.82
C ASP A 12 17.59 -23.36 4.48
N ARG A 13 16.74 -22.44 3.97
CA ARG A 13 16.62 -21.09 4.54
C ARG A 13 16.11 -21.12 5.98
N PHE A 14 15.12 -21.97 6.24
CA PHE A 14 14.48 -22.09 7.53
C PHE A 14 14.98 -23.34 8.21
N ARG A 15 15.61 -23.19 9.38
CA ARG A 15 16.16 -24.28 10.19
C ARG A 15 15.73 -24.05 11.63
N GLU A 16 15.27 -25.10 12.31
CA GLU A 16 14.87 -25.07 13.74
C GLU A 16 13.93 -23.90 14.10
N ARG A 17 12.94 -23.65 13.22
CA ARG A 17 11.97 -22.57 13.35
C ARG A 17 10.55 -23.11 13.38
N VAL A 18 9.72 -22.51 14.23
CA VAL A 18 8.26 -22.64 14.11
C VAL A 18 7.84 -21.94 12.82
N MET A 19 7.10 -22.66 11.98
CA MET A 19 6.76 -22.21 10.63
C MET A 19 5.32 -21.68 10.58
N PHE A 20 5.16 -20.49 10.00
CA PHE A 20 3.89 -19.81 9.79
C PHE A 20 3.63 -19.73 8.28
N PRO A 21 2.78 -20.59 7.70
CA PRO A 21 2.49 -20.54 6.27
C PRO A 21 1.70 -19.27 5.93
N ILE A 22 2.13 -18.56 4.89
CA ILE A 22 1.44 -17.37 4.38
C ILE A 22 0.61 -17.80 3.18
N ARG A 23 -0.71 -17.58 3.27
CA ARG A 23 -1.68 -17.99 2.27
C ARG A 23 -2.18 -16.81 1.45
N ASP A 24 -2.39 -17.05 0.16
CA ASP A 24 -3.10 -16.11 -0.69
C ASP A 24 -4.63 -16.21 -0.51
N LYS A 25 -5.37 -15.38 -1.25
CA LYS A 25 -6.85 -15.38 -1.24
C LYS A 25 -7.51 -16.71 -1.58
N ARG A 26 -6.80 -17.63 -2.26
CA ARG A 26 -7.29 -18.97 -2.63
C ARG A 26 -6.83 -20.05 -1.65
N GLY A 27 -6.19 -19.67 -0.55
CA GLY A 27 -5.65 -20.58 0.45
C GLY A 27 -4.34 -21.26 0.04
N ARG A 28 -3.73 -20.86 -1.08
CA ARG A 28 -2.48 -21.44 -1.56
C ARG A 28 -1.33 -20.88 -0.73
N VAL A 29 -0.42 -21.74 -0.29
CA VAL A 29 0.78 -21.31 0.42
C VAL A 29 1.74 -20.66 -0.57
N ILE A 30 2.03 -19.37 -0.38
CA ILE A 30 2.89 -18.57 -1.26
C ILE A 30 4.21 -18.20 -0.58
N GLY A 31 4.28 -18.30 0.74
CA GLY A 31 5.48 -18.01 1.50
C GLY A 31 5.39 -18.53 2.92
N PHE A 32 6.43 -18.28 3.69
CA PHE A 32 6.51 -18.64 5.10
C PHE A 32 7.15 -17.53 5.92
N GLY A 33 6.62 -17.34 7.13
CA GLY A 33 7.33 -16.76 8.27
C GLY A 33 7.92 -17.87 9.15
N GLY A 34 9.02 -17.58 9.85
CA GLY A 34 9.68 -18.54 10.72
C GLY A 34 10.22 -17.88 11.99
N ARG A 35 9.84 -18.40 13.16
CA ARG A 35 10.32 -17.93 14.47
C ARG A 35 11.30 -18.92 15.08
N VAL A 36 12.46 -18.47 15.54
CA VAL A 36 13.44 -19.34 16.22
C VAL A 36 12.87 -19.95 17.50
N LEU A 37 13.29 -21.18 17.80
CA LEU A 37 13.06 -21.82 19.10
C LEU A 37 14.18 -21.51 20.11
N GLY A 38 15.41 -21.35 19.62
CA GLY A 38 16.60 -21.01 20.43
C GLY A 38 17.01 -19.54 20.32
N ASN A 39 18.31 -19.29 20.44
CA ASN A 39 18.91 -17.95 20.41
C ASN A 39 19.44 -17.53 19.02
N ASP A 40 19.06 -18.27 17.96
CA ASP A 40 19.48 -17.96 16.60
C ASP A 40 18.89 -16.61 16.12
N THR A 41 19.55 -15.95 15.18
CA THR A 41 19.15 -14.62 14.68
C THR A 41 18.92 -14.67 13.16
N PRO A 42 17.94 -13.91 12.63
CA PRO A 42 16.98 -13.06 13.33
C PRO A 42 15.87 -13.85 14.04
N LYS A 43 15.25 -13.25 15.07
CA LYS A 43 14.14 -13.85 15.85
C LYS A 43 12.99 -14.29 14.95
N TYR A 44 12.62 -13.43 14.00
CA TYR A 44 11.65 -13.71 12.93
C TYR A 44 12.35 -13.62 11.58
N LEU A 45 12.09 -14.59 10.72
CA LEU A 45 12.59 -14.64 9.36
C LEU A 45 11.41 -14.79 8.40
N ASN A 46 11.34 -13.94 7.39
CA ASN A 46 10.37 -14.08 6.30
C ASN A 46 11.03 -14.68 5.06
N SER A 47 10.22 -15.35 4.27
CA SER A 47 10.56 -15.69 2.89
C SER A 47 10.96 -14.42 2.13
N PRO A 48 11.93 -14.49 1.20
CA PRO A 48 12.23 -13.37 0.32
C PRO A 48 11.05 -13.12 -0.63
N GLU A 49 11.06 -11.98 -1.32
CA GLU A 49 10.15 -11.74 -2.45
C GLU A 49 10.32 -12.85 -3.51
N THR A 50 9.22 -13.29 -4.11
CA THR A 50 9.21 -14.26 -5.22
C THR A 50 8.11 -13.89 -6.21
N ASP A 51 8.07 -14.54 -7.38
CA ASP A 51 7.02 -14.32 -8.39
C ASP A 51 5.59 -14.56 -7.87
N ILE A 52 5.45 -15.34 -6.79
CA ILE A 52 4.15 -15.65 -6.17
C ILE A 52 3.94 -14.97 -4.82
N PHE A 53 4.96 -14.32 -4.27
CA PHE A 53 4.92 -13.73 -2.94
C PHE A 53 5.54 -12.34 -2.91
N HIS A 54 4.65 -11.36 -2.78
CA HIS A 54 5.00 -9.96 -2.60
C HIS A 54 4.52 -9.46 -1.26
N LYS A 55 5.45 -9.16 -0.34
CA LYS A 55 5.13 -8.75 1.04
C LYS A 55 4.27 -7.51 1.09
N GLY A 56 4.54 -6.56 0.20
CA GLY A 56 3.80 -5.30 0.13
C GLY A 56 2.38 -5.43 -0.44
N ARG A 57 1.92 -6.63 -0.81
CA ARG A 57 0.61 -6.87 -1.42
C ARG A 57 -0.18 -7.98 -0.72
N GLN A 58 0.33 -8.48 0.40
CA GLN A 58 -0.23 -9.62 1.12
C GLN A 58 -0.30 -9.31 2.62
N LEU A 59 -1.34 -9.83 3.27
CA LEU A 59 -1.54 -9.71 4.71
C LEU A 59 -1.66 -11.10 5.29
N TYR A 60 -0.83 -11.41 6.28
CA TYR A 60 -0.96 -12.65 7.03
C TYR A 60 -2.28 -12.63 7.83
N GLY A 61 -2.98 -13.76 7.90
CA GLY A 61 -4.27 -13.85 8.60
C GLY A 61 -5.49 -13.45 7.77
N LEU A 62 -5.32 -12.79 6.62
CA LEU A 62 -6.45 -12.31 5.84
C LEU A 62 -7.28 -13.45 5.24
N TYR A 63 -6.61 -14.49 4.73
CA TYR A 63 -7.32 -15.68 4.22
C TYR A 63 -8.14 -16.31 5.34
N GLU A 64 -7.55 -16.49 6.51
CA GLU A 64 -8.16 -17.08 7.69
C GLU A 64 -9.37 -16.28 8.18
N ALA A 65 -9.22 -14.96 8.29
CA ALA A 65 -10.32 -14.05 8.65
C ALA A 65 -11.49 -14.15 7.67
N GLN A 66 -11.21 -14.23 6.37
CA GLN A 66 -12.24 -14.34 5.32
C GLN A 66 -12.90 -15.71 5.24
N GLN A 67 -12.22 -16.77 5.70
CA GLN A 67 -12.82 -18.09 5.83
C GLN A 67 -13.81 -18.17 6.99
N ASP A 68 -13.55 -17.44 8.07
CA ASP A 68 -14.48 -17.32 9.21
C ASP A 68 -15.67 -16.42 8.88
N ASN A 69 -15.40 -15.28 8.23
CA ASN A 69 -16.42 -14.37 7.72
C ASN A 69 -15.98 -13.74 6.40
N ALA A 70 -16.70 -14.03 5.31
CA ALA A 70 -16.36 -13.55 3.96
C ALA A 70 -16.26 -12.01 3.87
N GLU A 71 -17.10 -11.30 4.61
CA GLU A 71 -17.13 -9.84 4.72
C GLU A 71 -17.04 -9.42 6.19
N PRO A 72 -15.82 -9.40 6.78
CA PRO A 72 -15.65 -9.02 8.18
C PRO A 72 -16.19 -7.61 8.42
N ASN A 73 -16.98 -7.44 9.49
CA ASN A 73 -17.48 -6.13 9.91
C ASN A 73 -16.33 -5.14 10.21
N ARG A 74 -15.16 -5.66 10.59
CA ARG A 74 -13.92 -4.92 10.79
C ARG A 74 -12.71 -5.82 10.60
N LEU A 75 -11.56 -5.23 10.33
CA LEU A 75 -10.25 -5.88 10.39
C LEU A 75 -9.31 -5.11 11.33
N LEU A 76 -8.53 -5.85 12.11
CA LEU A 76 -7.51 -5.33 13.01
C LEU A 76 -6.12 -5.59 12.43
N VAL A 77 -5.40 -4.54 12.07
CA VAL A 77 -4.02 -4.65 11.58
C VAL A 77 -3.07 -4.63 12.77
N VAL A 78 -2.26 -5.67 12.92
CA VAL A 78 -1.22 -5.83 13.96
C VAL A 78 0.16 -6.02 13.30
N GLU A 79 1.23 -6.02 14.09
CA GLU A 79 2.60 -6.02 13.55
C GLU A 79 3.10 -7.41 13.13
N GLY A 80 2.74 -8.47 13.85
CA GLY A 80 3.32 -9.79 13.70
C GLY A 80 2.32 -10.94 13.56
N TYR A 81 2.81 -12.07 13.04
CA TYR A 81 2.00 -13.29 12.91
C TYR A 81 1.61 -13.88 14.27
N MET A 82 2.48 -13.71 15.27
CA MET A 82 2.21 -14.15 16.65
C MET A 82 1.02 -13.40 17.23
N ASP A 83 0.90 -12.10 16.98
CA ASP A 83 -0.23 -11.29 17.43
C ASP A 83 -1.54 -11.81 16.83
N VAL A 84 -1.54 -12.07 15.51
CA VAL A 84 -2.69 -12.65 14.82
C VAL A 84 -3.08 -14.01 15.40
N VAL A 85 -2.11 -14.90 15.63
CA VAL A 85 -2.36 -16.23 16.18
C VAL A 85 -2.84 -16.17 17.63
N ALA A 86 -2.26 -15.29 18.44
CA ALA A 86 -2.65 -15.07 19.83
C ALA A 86 -4.07 -14.52 19.93
N LEU A 87 -4.40 -13.51 19.13
CA LEU A 87 -5.75 -12.95 19.07
C LEU A 87 -6.77 -14.01 18.63
N ALA A 88 -6.45 -14.82 17.63
CA ALA A 88 -7.30 -15.93 17.20
C ALA A 88 -7.52 -16.98 18.32
N GLN A 89 -6.48 -17.29 19.11
CA GLN A 89 -6.60 -18.18 20.27
C GLN A 89 -7.59 -17.67 21.32
N TYR A 90 -7.77 -16.34 21.41
CA TYR A 90 -8.74 -15.68 22.28
C TYR A 90 -10.07 -15.36 21.56
N GLY A 91 -10.29 -15.89 20.35
CA GLY A 91 -11.54 -15.73 19.59
C GLY A 91 -11.69 -14.37 18.91
N ILE A 92 -10.58 -13.67 18.67
CA ILE A 92 -10.51 -12.45 17.86
C ILE A 92 -9.96 -12.86 16.48
N ASN A 93 -10.88 -13.29 15.60
CA ASN A 93 -10.54 -13.96 14.33
C ASN A 93 -10.37 -13.02 13.12
N TYR A 94 -10.36 -11.70 13.36
CA TYR A 94 -10.29 -10.67 12.30
C TYR A 94 -8.98 -9.87 12.33
N ALA A 95 -7.95 -10.40 13.01
CA ALA A 95 -6.63 -9.81 13.04
C ALA A 95 -5.83 -10.20 11.79
N VAL A 96 -5.08 -9.24 11.25
CA VAL A 96 -4.18 -9.44 10.09
C VAL A 96 -2.87 -8.70 10.32
N ALA A 97 -1.77 -9.16 9.73
CA ALA A 97 -0.45 -8.54 9.92
C ALA A 97 0.26 -8.25 8.60
N SER A 98 1.03 -7.15 8.58
CA SER A 98 2.01 -6.91 7.52
C SER A 98 3.22 -7.83 7.70
N LEU A 99 3.93 -8.10 6.61
CA LEU A 99 4.95 -9.16 6.57
C LEU A 99 6.36 -8.62 6.79
N GLY A 100 6.54 -7.82 7.85
CA GLY A 100 7.81 -7.13 8.15
C GLY A 100 8.09 -5.92 7.25
N THR A 101 7.03 -5.26 6.78
CA THR A 101 7.11 -4.02 5.99
C THR A 101 6.12 -3.00 6.55
N SER A 102 6.36 -1.72 6.29
CA SER A 102 5.34 -0.70 6.54
C SER A 102 4.06 -1.00 5.76
N THR A 103 2.93 -0.53 6.27
CA THR A 103 1.64 -0.60 5.56
C THR A 103 1.77 0.12 4.22
N THR A 104 1.45 -0.58 3.13
CA THR A 104 1.55 -0.06 1.76
C THR A 104 0.18 0.38 1.25
N ALA A 105 0.16 1.12 0.14
CA ALA A 105 -1.07 1.46 -0.58
C ALA A 105 -1.85 0.21 -1.01
N ASP A 106 -1.15 -0.84 -1.44
CA ASP A 106 -1.76 -2.13 -1.80
C ASP A 106 -2.41 -2.80 -0.58
N HIS A 107 -1.81 -2.71 0.61
CA HIS A 107 -2.43 -3.18 1.86
C HIS A 107 -3.71 -2.43 2.17
N ILE A 108 -3.71 -1.10 2.10
CA ILE A 108 -4.90 -0.29 2.36
C ILE A 108 -6.04 -0.67 1.40
N GLN A 109 -5.75 -0.78 0.10
CA GLN A 109 -6.73 -1.22 -0.89
C GLN A 109 -7.19 -2.66 -0.68
N LEU A 110 -6.32 -3.54 -0.19
CA LEU A 110 -6.68 -4.92 0.13
C LEU A 110 -7.61 -4.97 1.34
N LEU A 111 -7.32 -4.22 2.41
CA LEU A 111 -8.14 -4.10 3.61
C LEU A 111 -9.53 -3.55 3.27
N PHE A 112 -9.59 -2.43 2.54
CA PHE A 112 -10.86 -1.80 2.17
C PHE A 112 -11.68 -2.52 1.10
N ARG A 113 -11.12 -3.58 0.49
CA ARG A 113 -11.90 -4.53 -0.32
C ARG A 113 -12.52 -5.65 0.52
N ALA A 114 -11.96 -5.92 1.70
CA ALA A 114 -12.45 -6.95 2.61
C ALA A 114 -13.44 -6.39 3.64
N THR A 115 -13.27 -5.14 4.06
CA THR A 115 -14.12 -4.49 5.06
C THR A 115 -14.19 -2.98 4.85
N ASN A 116 -15.21 -2.34 5.39
CA ASN A 116 -15.30 -0.88 5.45
C ASN A 116 -14.70 -0.29 6.73
N ASN A 117 -14.31 -1.11 7.72
CA ASN A 117 -13.81 -0.65 9.02
C ASN A 117 -12.46 -1.27 9.33
N VAL A 118 -11.41 -0.45 9.30
CA VAL A 118 -10.04 -0.86 9.56
C VAL A 118 -9.54 -0.20 10.83
N ILE A 119 -8.92 -0.99 11.70
CA ILE A 119 -8.27 -0.51 12.91
C ILE A 119 -6.81 -0.91 12.85
N CYS A 120 -5.90 0.06 12.86
CA CYS A 120 -4.47 -0.22 12.94
C CYS A 120 -4.02 -0.15 14.40
N CYS A 121 -3.47 -1.25 14.90
CA CYS A 121 -2.93 -1.39 16.24
C CYS A 121 -1.42 -1.22 16.20
N TYR A 122 -0.91 -0.27 16.97
CA TYR A 122 0.52 0.03 17.08
C TYR A 122 0.94 0.09 18.54
N ASP A 123 2.22 -0.11 18.78
CA ASP A 123 2.84 0.13 20.08
C ASP A 123 2.69 1.61 20.47
N GLY A 124 2.56 1.88 21.78
CA GLY A 124 2.38 3.24 22.32
C GLY A 124 3.59 4.16 22.18
N ASP A 125 4.74 3.57 21.83
CA ASP A 125 6.03 4.24 21.75
C ASP A 125 6.17 5.15 20.52
N ARG A 126 7.34 5.80 20.40
CA ARG A 126 7.62 6.70 19.30
C ARG A 126 7.65 5.98 17.94
N ALA A 127 8.20 4.77 17.87
CA ALA A 127 8.32 4.03 16.63
C ALA A 127 6.94 3.59 16.12
N GLY A 128 6.05 3.16 17.02
CA GLY A 128 4.66 2.84 16.74
C GLY A 128 3.88 4.06 16.24
N ARG A 129 4.07 5.23 16.86
CA ARG A 129 3.45 6.49 16.38
C ARG A 129 3.97 6.92 15.01
N ASP A 130 5.27 6.79 14.76
CA ASP A 130 5.86 7.07 13.44
C ASP A 130 5.35 6.09 12.37
N ALA A 131 5.08 4.83 12.75
CA ALA A 131 4.45 3.83 11.88
C ALA A 131 2.99 4.15 11.59
N ALA A 132 2.23 4.54 12.62
CA ALA A 132 0.85 5.00 12.49
C ALA A 132 0.74 6.21 11.57
N TRP A 133 1.65 7.19 11.69
CA TRP A 133 1.68 8.36 10.81
C TRP A 133 1.92 7.97 9.35
N ARG A 134 2.89 7.10 9.08
CA ARG A 134 3.14 6.57 7.72
C ARG A 134 1.93 5.83 7.15
N ALA A 135 1.22 5.06 7.98
CA ALA A 135 0.00 4.37 7.58
C ALA A 135 -1.14 5.36 7.30
N LEU A 136 -1.28 6.43 8.09
CA LEU A 136 -2.22 7.52 7.83
C LEU A 136 -1.93 8.15 6.46
N GLU A 137 -0.71 8.62 6.22
CA GLU A 137 -0.33 9.25 4.93
C GLU A 137 -0.64 8.33 3.75
N THR A 138 -0.29 7.05 3.87
CA THR A 138 -0.53 6.04 2.83
C THR A 138 -2.02 5.79 2.61
N ALA A 139 -2.85 5.94 3.65
CA ALA A 139 -4.28 5.64 3.59
C ALA A 139 -5.14 6.80 3.07
N LEU A 140 -4.72 8.06 3.25
CA LEU A 140 -5.50 9.25 2.87
C LEU A 140 -6.07 9.17 1.44
N PRO A 141 -5.30 8.80 0.40
CA PRO A 141 -5.82 8.72 -0.98
C PRO A 141 -6.91 7.67 -1.21
N TYR A 142 -7.12 6.77 -0.24
CA TYR A 142 -8.07 5.66 -0.32
C TYR A 142 -9.29 5.85 0.59
N MET A 143 -9.35 6.95 1.34
CA MET A 143 -10.47 7.27 2.25
C MET A 143 -11.66 7.85 1.48
N THR A 144 -12.39 6.99 0.78
CA THR A 144 -13.69 7.31 0.15
C THR A 144 -14.82 7.28 1.19
N ASP A 145 -15.96 7.89 0.87
CA ASP A 145 -17.12 7.87 1.76
C ASP A 145 -17.56 6.43 2.09
N GLY A 146 -17.95 6.21 3.35
CA GLY A 146 -18.31 4.88 3.88
C GLY A 146 -17.14 4.06 4.43
N ARG A 147 -15.87 4.49 4.21
CA ARG A 147 -14.70 3.84 4.81
C ARG A 147 -14.32 4.48 6.14
N GLN A 148 -13.96 3.66 7.11
CA GLN A 148 -13.50 4.07 8.42
C GLN A 148 -12.10 3.51 8.69
N LEU A 149 -11.19 4.39 9.12
CA LEU A 149 -9.87 4.04 9.62
C LEU A 149 -9.70 4.59 11.04
N ARG A 150 -9.26 3.74 11.97
CA ARG A 150 -8.95 4.09 13.36
C ARG A 150 -7.56 3.63 13.74
N PHE A 151 -6.98 4.28 14.75
CA PHE A 151 -5.66 4.01 15.29
C PHE A 151 -5.75 3.64 16.76
N MET A 152 -5.37 2.41 17.09
CA MET A 152 -5.30 1.89 18.45
C MET A 152 -3.84 1.88 18.88
N PHE A 153 -3.55 2.50 20.03
CA PHE A 153 -2.22 2.50 20.63
C PHE A 153 -2.23 1.66 21.91
N LEU A 154 -1.29 0.74 22.01
CA LEU A 154 -1.13 -0.11 23.19
C LEU A 154 -0.39 0.63 24.31
N PRO A 155 -0.54 0.21 25.57
CA PRO A 155 0.35 0.66 26.64
C PRO A 155 1.82 0.36 26.32
N ASP A 156 2.74 1.17 26.83
CA ASP A 156 4.17 0.99 26.60
C ASP A 156 4.65 -0.39 27.10
N GLY A 157 5.34 -1.14 26.24
CA GLY A 157 5.86 -2.46 26.55
C GLY A 157 4.85 -3.62 26.42
N GLU A 158 3.63 -3.35 25.95
CA GLU A 158 2.64 -4.37 25.61
C GLU A 158 2.54 -4.56 24.09
N ASP A 159 2.36 -5.81 23.66
CA ASP A 159 1.94 -6.16 22.30
C ASP A 159 0.52 -6.79 22.35
N PRO A 160 -0.15 -7.01 21.21
CA PRO A 160 -1.47 -7.62 21.22
C PRO A 160 -1.50 -9.00 21.89
N ASP A 161 -0.41 -9.78 21.79
CA ASP A 161 -0.28 -11.10 22.42
C ASP A 161 -0.25 -11.01 23.96
N THR A 162 0.60 -10.16 24.53
CA THR A 162 0.68 -9.99 25.99
C THR A 162 -0.58 -9.35 26.55
N LEU A 163 -1.16 -8.39 25.85
CA LEU A 163 -2.30 -7.65 26.33
C LEU A 163 -3.58 -8.49 26.34
N VAL A 164 -3.86 -9.24 25.26
CA VAL A 164 -5.04 -10.12 25.21
C VAL A 164 -4.96 -11.24 26.24
N ARG A 165 -3.74 -11.73 26.55
CA ARG A 165 -3.54 -12.73 27.61
C ARG A 165 -3.85 -12.19 29.00
N LYS A 166 -3.55 -10.92 29.25
CA LYS A 166 -3.76 -10.26 30.55
C LYS A 166 -5.22 -9.83 30.74
N GLU A 167 -5.81 -9.21 29.73
CA GLU A 167 -7.12 -8.56 29.83
C GLU A 167 -8.27 -9.46 29.33
N GLY A 168 -7.98 -10.43 28.47
CA GLY A 168 -8.98 -11.26 27.80
C GLY A 168 -9.66 -10.54 26.62
N LYS A 169 -10.53 -11.27 25.91
CA LYS A 169 -11.18 -10.81 24.67
C LYS A 169 -12.01 -9.54 24.88
N GLU A 170 -12.94 -9.57 25.83
CA GLU A 170 -13.94 -8.50 25.99
C GLU A 170 -13.28 -7.15 26.32
N ALA A 171 -12.28 -7.14 27.21
CA ALA A 171 -11.54 -5.95 27.55
C ALA A 171 -10.66 -5.44 26.39
N PHE A 172 -10.03 -6.35 25.64
CA PHE A 172 -9.28 -5.97 24.44
C PHE A 172 -10.19 -5.35 23.37
N GLU A 173 -11.39 -5.91 23.14
CA GLU A 173 -12.38 -5.34 22.22
C GLU A 173 -12.93 -3.99 22.72
N ALA A 174 -13.15 -3.82 24.03
CA ALA A 174 -13.56 -2.55 24.61
C ALA A 174 -12.50 -1.46 24.41
N ARG A 175 -11.22 -1.81 24.54
CA ARG A 175 -10.09 -0.91 24.23
C ARG A 175 -10.08 -0.53 22.74
N MET A 176 -10.36 -1.48 21.87
CA MET A 176 -10.43 -1.24 20.44
C MET A 176 -11.56 -0.27 20.04
N GLU A 177 -12.66 -0.22 20.79
CA GLU A 177 -13.69 0.82 20.58
C GLU A 177 -13.22 2.23 20.95
N GLN A 178 -12.21 2.36 21.82
CA GLN A 178 -11.56 3.62 22.13
C GLN A 178 -10.48 4.03 21.11
N ALA A 179 -10.30 3.25 20.03
CA ALA A 179 -9.32 3.58 19.00
C ALA A 179 -9.61 4.95 18.38
N MET A 180 -8.57 5.77 18.26
CA MET A 180 -8.68 7.14 17.76
C MET A 180 -9.18 7.16 16.32
N PRO A 181 -10.22 7.94 15.99
CA PRO A 181 -10.58 8.24 14.61
C PRO A 181 -9.42 8.86 13.84
N LEU A 182 -9.38 8.65 12.52
CA LEU A 182 -8.36 9.24 11.62
C LEU A 182 -8.19 10.75 11.84
N SER A 183 -9.28 11.49 11.96
CA SER A 183 -9.26 12.94 12.20
C SER A 183 -8.57 13.32 13.50
N ALA A 184 -8.95 12.66 14.61
CA ALA A 184 -8.36 12.88 15.92
C ALA A 184 -6.86 12.58 15.90
N PHE A 185 -6.46 11.44 15.30
CA PHE A 185 -5.05 11.09 15.17
C PHE A 185 -4.27 12.10 14.32
N LEU A 186 -4.81 12.51 13.17
CA LEU A 186 -4.20 13.53 12.30
C LEU A 186 -3.88 14.81 13.07
N PHE A 187 -4.88 15.38 13.76
CA PHE A 187 -4.67 16.64 14.46
C PHE A 187 -3.83 16.48 15.72
N ASN A 188 -3.97 15.38 16.48
CA ASN A 188 -3.13 15.13 17.65
C ASN A 188 -1.65 15.01 17.28
N SER A 189 -1.33 14.55 16.07
CA SER A 189 0.05 14.50 15.56
C SER A 189 0.57 15.86 15.06
N LEU A 190 -0.30 16.75 14.55
CA LEU A 190 0.10 18.07 14.04
C LEU A 190 0.18 19.14 15.13
N MET A 191 -0.72 19.10 16.12
CA MET A 191 -0.84 20.12 17.17
C MET A 191 0.44 20.38 17.98
N PRO A 192 1.25 19.36 18.35
CA PRO A 192 2.50 19.58 19.08
C PRO A 192 3.59 20.31 18.26
N GLN A 193 3.41 20.43 16.95
CA GLN A 193 4.40 21.02 16.04
C GLN A 193 4.18 22.53 15.80
N VAL A 194 3.14 23.11 16.40
CA VAL A 194 2.68 24.48 16.10
C VAL A 194 2.29 25.22 17.38
N ASP A 195 2.49 26.54 17.39
CA ASP A 195 2.00 27.43 18.43
C ASP A 195 0.81 28.25 17.92
N LEU A 196 -0.40 27.85 18.28
CA LEU A 196 -1.64 28.50 17.84
C LEU A 196 -1.88 29.90 18.44
N SER A 197 -1.07 30.32 19.41
CA SER A 197 -1.13 31.69 19.93
C SER A 197 -0.57 32.72 18.93
N THR A 198 0.26 32.27 17.96
CA THR A 198 0.90 33.13 16.97
C THR A 198 0.27 32.99 15.59
N PRO A 199 0.22 34.07 14.78
CA PRO A 199 -0.20 33.99 13.38
C PRO A 199 0.64 32.99 12.56
N ASP A 200 1.96 32.95 12.80
CA ASP A 200 2.89 32.07 12.09
C ASP A 200 2.64 30.60 12.42
N GLY A 201 2.37 30.26 13.69
CA GLY A 201 2.02 28.90 14.08
C GLY A 201 0.67 28.44 13.50
N ARG A 202 -0.32 29.35 13.41
CA ARG A 202 -1.58 29.08 12.69
C ARG A 202 -1.32 28.83 11.20
N ALA A 203 -0.50 29.66 10.55
CA ALA A 203 -0.12 29.47 9.15
C ALA A 203 0.64 28.14 8.94
N ARG A 204 1.50 27.76 9.89
CA ARG A 204 2.22 26.48 9.88
C ARG A 204 1.27 25.30 9.95
N LEU A 205 0.24 25.34 10.81
CA LEU A 205 -0.78 24.28 10.89
C LEU A 205 -1.50 24.11 9.55
N SER A 206 -1.95 25.20 8.93
CA SER A 206 -2.57 25.15 7.60
C SER A 206 -1.64 24.55 6.55
N THR A 207 -0.36 24.92 6.57
CA THR A 207 0.66 24.40 5.66
C THR A 207 0.87 22.90 5.81
N LEU A 208 0.75 22.35 7.03
CA LEU A 208 0.89 20.93 7.31
C LEU A 208 -0.40 20.15 6.99
N ALA A 209 -1.57 20.69 7.36
CA ALA A 209 -2.83 19.98 7.28
C ALA A 209 -3.46 20.00 5.87
N LEU A 210 -3.45 21.14 5.17
CA LEU A 210 -4.14 21.27 3.87
C LEU A 210 -3.65 20.27 2.80
N PRO A 211 -2.33 20.00 2.63
CA PRO A 211 -1.86 18.98 1.70
C PRO A 211 -2.33 17.56 2.03
N LEU A 212 -2.53 17.25 3.31
CA LEU A 212 -3.04 15.95 3.75
C LEU A 212 -4.54 15.84 3.51
N ILE A 213 -5.32 16.86 3.90
CA ILE A 213 -6.77 16.91 3.71
C ILE A 213 -7.12 16.84 2.21
N SER A 214 -6.33 17.49 1.35
CA SER A 214 -6.54 17.50 -0.10
C SER A 214 -6.41 16.12 -0.75
N GLN A 215 -5.71 15.17 -0.12
CA GLN A 215 -5.57 13.81 -0.63
C GLN A 215 -6.82 12.94 -0.41
N VAL A 216 -7.67 13.30 0.55
CA VAL A 216 -8.85 12.49 0.94
C VAL A 216 -9.92 12.56 -0.14
N PRO A 217 -10.28 11.46 -0.83
CA PRO A 217 -11.27 11.50 -1.92
C PRO A 217 -12.73 11.58 -1.43
N GLY A 218 -13.05 11.08 -0.22
CA GLY A 218 -14.39 11.12 0.34
C GLY A 218 -14.81 12.54 0.74
N GLU A 219 -15.96 12.97 0.26
CA GLU A 219 -16.43 14.35 0.41
C GLU A 219 -16.77 14.66 1.85
N THR A 220 -17.47 13.74 2.53
CA THR A 220 -17.91 13.92 3.92
C THR A 220 -16.72 14.06 4.85
N LEU A 221 -15.74 13.15 4.73
CA LEU A 221 -14.54 13.19 5.55
C LEU A 221 -13.69 14.44 5.26
N ARG A 222 -13.56 14.82 3.98
CA ARG A 222 -12.81 16.03 3.60
C ARG A 222 -13.44 17.29 4.18
N ILE A 223 -14.75 17.45 4.10
CA ILE A 223 -15.49 18.58 4.70
C ILE A 223 -15.27 18.59 6.21
N TYR A 224 -15.44 17.45 6.88
CA TYR A 224 -15.25 17.35 8.32
C TYR A 224 -13.82 17.74 8.75
N LEU A 225 -12.79 17.24 8.06
CA LEU A 225 -11.40 17.60 8.36
C LEU A 225 -11.13 19.10 8.14
N ARG A 226 -11.74 19.71 7.11
CA ARG A 226 -11.63 21.15 6.86
C ARG A 226 -12.31 21.97 7.96
N GLN A 227 -13.49 21.56 8.41
CA GLN A 227 -14.19 22.20 9.52
C GLN A 227 -13.37 22.10 10.82
N GLU A 228 -12.82 20.92 11.13
CA GLU A 228 -11.94 20.73 12.28
C GLU A 228 -10.68 21.61 12.21
N LEU A 229 -10.10 21.77 11.01
CA LEU A 229 -9.00 22.71 10.80
C LEU A 229 -9.44 24.16 11.05
N GLY A 230 -10.59 24.58 10.51
CA GLY A 230 -11.17 25.91 10.74
C GLY A 230 -11.39 26.22 12.21
N ASN A 231 -11.99 25.27 12.95
CA ASN A 231 -12.19 25.35 14.39
C ASN A 231 -10.87 25.57 15.16
N LYS A 232 -9.81 24.83 14.81
CA LYS A 232 -8.50 24.96 15.46
C LYS A 232 -7.79 26.28 15.13
N LEU A 233 -8.04 26.83 13.94
CA LEU A 233 -7.47 28.12 13.52
C LEU A 233 -8.28 29.33 14.00
N GLY A 234 -9.49 29.12 14.51
CA GLY A 234 -10.45 30.18 14.84
C GLY A 234 -11.05 30.86 13.60
N ILE A 235 -11.12 30.15 12.47
CA ILE A 235 -11.72 30.61 11.22
C ILE A 235 -13.13 30.02 11.15
N LEU A 236 -14.15 30.89 11.19
CA LEU A 236 -15.57 30.50 11.17
C LEU A 236 -16.07 30.10 9.77
N ASP A 237 -15.41 30.60 8.72
CA ASP A 237 -15.77 30.35 7.32
C ASP A 237 -14.71 29.45 6.66
N ASP A 238 -15.04 28.16 6.55
CA ASP A 238 -14.16 27.15 5.97
C ASP A 238 -13.95 27.33 4.45
N SER A 239 -14.79 28.13 3.78
CA SER A 239 -14.57 28.52 2.38
C SER A 239 -13.32 29.39 2.19
N GLN A 240 -12.86 30.08 3.25
CA GLN A 240 -11.59 30.81 3.23
C GLN A 240 -10.39 29.87 3.19
N LEU A 241 -10.51 28.66 3.76
CA LEU A 241 -9.47 27.64 3.71
C LEU A 241 -9.31 27.06 2.30
N GLU A 242 -10.39 26.95 1.51
CA GLU A 242 -10.28 26.54 0.10
C GLU A 242 -9.44 27.51 -0.74
N ARG A 243 -9.45 28.80 -0.40
CA ARG A 243 -8.61 29.81 -1.08
C ARG A 243 -7.13 29.69 -0.70
N LEU A 244 -6.85 29.11 0.47
CA LEU A 244 -5.50 28.89 1.00
C LEU A 244 -4.91 27.55 0.59
N ILE A 245 -5.74 26.57 0.21
CA ILE A 245 -5.27 25.47 -0.60
C ILE A 245 -4.68 26.15 -1.83
N PRO A 246 -3.36 26.04 -2.10
CA PRO A 246 -2.83 26.50 -3.36
C PRO A 246 -3.74 25.81 -4.37
N LYS A 247 -4.52 26.57 -5.15
CA LYS A 247 -5.09 26.04 -6.39
C LYS A 247 -3.85 25.45 -7.01
N ALA A 248 -3.75 24.12 -6.94
CA ALA A 248 -2.67 23.43 -7.57
C ALA A 248 -2.74 24.03 -8.95
N ALA A 249 -1.70 24.79 -9.29
CA ALA A 249 -1.60 25.28 -10.63
C ALA A 249 -1.95 24.05 -11.46
N GLU A 250 -2.75 24.24 -12.48
CA GLU A 250 -2.85 23.29 -13.57
C GLU A 250 -1.47 23.17 -14.26
N SER A 251 -0.36 23.08 -13.51
CA SER A 251 0.77 22.21 -13.69
C SER A 251 0.32 20.79 -13.26
N GLY A 252 -0.52 20.06 -13.99
CA GLY A 252 -0.51 20.05 -15.45
C GLY A 252 0.85 19.72 -16.04
N VAL A 253 1.85 19.31 -15.24
CA VAL A 253 2.79 18.32 -15.74
C VAL A 253 2.16 16.96 -15.48
N SER A 254 1.02 16.73 -16.17
CA SER A 254 0.86 15.43 -16.78
C SER A 254 2.17 15.26 -17.54
N ARG A 255 3.09 14.43 -17.05
CA ARG A 255 4.00 13.78 -17.98
C ARG A 255 3.02 13.11 -18.93
N PRO A 256 2.87 13.59 -20.18
CA PRO A 256 1.95 12.92 -21.08
C PRO A 256 2.43 11.47 -21.05
N VAL A 257 1.57 10.55 -20.58
CA VAL A 257 1.75 9.14 -20.90
C VAL A 257 2.03 9.18 -22.39
N PRO A 258 3.24 8.83 -22.87
CA PRO A 258 3.62 9.13 -24.23
C PRO A 258 2.57 8.47 -25.10
N GLN A 259 1.64 9.29 -25.61
CA GLN A 259 0.62 8.80 -26.50
C GLN A 259 1.42 8.42 -27.72
N LEU A 260 1.65 7.12 -27.87
CA LEU A 260 2.29 6.57 -29.03
C LEU A 260 1.43 7.01 -30.20
N LYS A 261 1.85 8.09 -30.87
CA LYS A 261 1.20 8.55 -32.09
C LYS A 261 1.11 7.33 -33.00
N ARG A 262 -0.12 6.92 -33.34
CA ARG A 262 -0.40 5.82 -34.26
C ARG A 262 -0.08 6.31 -35.67
N THR A 263 1.19 6.46 -35.98
CA THR A 263 1.65 6.77 -37.33
C THR A 263 1.48 5.53 -38.19
N THR A 264 1.27 5.72 -39.49
CA THR A 264 1.18 4.62 -40.46
C THR A 264 2.37 3.66 -40.33
N MET A 265 3.58 4.20 -40.14
CA MET A 265 4.80 3.39 -39.98
C MET A 265 4.77 2.51 -38.71
N ARG A 266 4.25 3.02 -37.58
CA ARG A 266 4.11 2.21 -36.36
C ARG A 266 3.04 1.14 -36.49
N ILE A 267 1.96 1.43 -37.22
CA ILE A 267 0.93 0.43 -37.53
C ILE A 267 1.53 -0.67 -38.40
N LEU A 268 2.28 -0.31 -39.45
CA LEU A 268 2.96 -1.28 -40.32
C LEU A 268 3.96 -2.16 -39.54
N ILE A 269 4.79 -1.56 -38.68
CA ILE A 269 5.70 -2.29 -37.81
C ILE A 269 4.92 -3.22 -36.86
N GLY A 270 3.86 -2.72 -36.23
CA GLY A 270 3.03 -3.53 -35.33
C GLY A 270 2.36 -4.71 -36.03
N LEU A 271 1.83 -4.49 -37.25
CA LEU A 271 1.24 -5.54 -38.08
C LEU A 271 2.28 -6.60 -38.47
N LEU A 272 3.50 -6.18 -38.83
CA LEU A 272 4.57 -7.08 -39.22
C LEU A 272 5.10 -7.90 -38.04
N VAL A 273 5.19 -7.31 -36.84
CA VAL A 273 5.58 -8.02 -35.60
C VAL A 273 4.53 -9.07 -35.21
N GLN A 274 3.25 -8.76 -35.38
CA GLN A 274 2.15 -9.66 -35.04
C GLN A 274 1.90 -10.73 -36.11
N ASN A 275 2.22 -10.44 -37.38
CA ASN A 275 1.94 -11.28 -38.55
C ASN A 275 3.15 -11.24 -39.52
N PRO A 276 4.21 -12.02 -39.23
CA PRO A 276 5.45 -12.01 -40.02
C PRO A 276 5.27 -12.33 -41.52
N GLU A 277 4.26 -13.11 -41.88
CA GLU A 277 3.94 -13.51 -43.26
C GLU A 277 3.63 -12.32 -44.18
N LEU A 278 3.21 -11.19 -43.61
CA LEU A 278 2.94 -9.95 -44.34
C LEU A 278 4.20 -9.35 -44.98
N ALA A 279 5.41 -9.80 -44.58
CA ALA A 279 6.67 -9.38 -45.19
C ALA A 279 6.68 -9.60 -46.71
N THR A 280 6.02 -10.67 -47.19
CA THR A 280 5.94 -11.01 -48.62
C THR A 280 5.13 -10.01 -49.45
N LEU A 281 4.28 -9.22 -48.81
CA LEU A 281 3.45 -8.19 -49.45
C LEU A 281 4.13 -6.82 -49.49
N VAL A 282 5.31 -6.67 -48.88
CA VAL A 282 6.02 -5.39 -48.83
C VAL A 282 6.75 -5.15 -50.16
N PRO A 283 6.43 -4.08 -50.90
CA PRO A 283 7.11 -3.76 -52.15
C PRO A 283 8.56 -3.30 -51.90
N PRO A 284 9.44 -3.31 -52.93
CA PRO A 284 10.81 -2.82 -52.80
C PRO A 284 10.84 -1.39 -52.24
N LEU A 285 11.55 -1.20 -51.12
CA LEU A 285 11.55 0.04 -50.37
C LEU A 285 12.65 1.03 -50.80
N GLU A 286 13.47 0.68 -51.80
CA GLU A 286 14.71 1.38 -52.20
C GLU A 286 14.53 2.87 -52.54
N ASN A 287 13.36 3.25 -53.07
CA ASN A 287 13.07 4.62 -53.50
C ASN A 287 12.50 5.52 -52.38
N LEU A 288 12.44 5.04 -51.14
CA LEU A 288 11.90 5.80 -50.02
C LEU A 288 13.01 6.47 -49.19
N ASP A 289 12.83 7.77 -48.96
CA ASP A 289 13.75 8.61 -48.18
C ASP A 289 13.48 8.45 -46.67
N GLU A 290 14.44 7.87 -45.95
CA GLU A 290 14.36 7.65 -44.50
C GLU A 290 14.25 8.95 -43.70
N ASN A 291 14.79 10.07 -44.22
CA ASN A 291 14.71 11.37 -43.55
C ASN A 291 13.29 11.94 -43.55
N LYS A 292 12.42 11.48 -44.46
CA LYS A 292 11.03 11.91 -44.58
C LYS A 292 10.05 10.97 -43.86
N LEU A 293 10.47 9.75 -43.52
CA LEU A 293 9.61 8.71 -42.93
C LEU A 293 10.25 8.12 -41.66
N PRO A 294 10.03 8.74 -40.48
CA PRO A 294 10.53 8.24 -39.22
C PRO A 294 10.07 6.80 -38.96
N GLY A 295 11.03 5.89 -38.72
CA GLY A 295 10.79 4.46 -38.49
C GLY A 295 10.92 3.56 -39.71
N LEU A 296 11.15 4.12 -40.91
CA LEU A 296 11.36 3.33 -42.13
C LEU A 296 12.57 2.38 -42.03
N GLY A 297 13.68 2.82 -41.42
CA GLY A 297 14.87 1.98 -41.23
C GLY A 297 14.57 0.71 -40.39
N LEU A 298 13.87 0.88 -39.26
CA LEU A 298 13.44 -0.26 -38.43
C LEU A 298 12.46 -1.17 -39.17
N PHE A 299 11.54 -0.59 -39.95
CA PHE A 299 10.61 -1.39 -40.76
C PHE A 299 11.35 -2.23 -41.82
N ARG A 300 12.34 -1.65 -42.52
CA ARG A 300 13.19 -2.37 -43.49
C ARG A 300 13.94 -3.52 -42.83
N GLU A 301 14.55 -3.28 -41.68
CA GLU A 301 15.28 -4.30 -40.93
C GLU A 301 14.37 -5.47 -40.54
N LEU A 302 13.17 -5.17 -40.03
CA LEU A 302 12.18 -6.19 -39.69
C LEU A 302 11.74 -6.97 -40.92
N VAL A 303 11.42 -6.31 -42.04
CA VAL A 303 11.04 -7.00 -43.29
C VAL A 303 12.12 -7.96 -43.74
N THR A 304 13.40 -7.56 -43.70
CA THR A 304 14.53 -8.45 -44.04
C THR A 304 14.65 -9.61 -43.07
N LEU A 305 14.43 -9.37 -41.77
CA LEU A 305 14.55 -10.39 -40.73
C LEU A 305 13.46 -11.46 -40.83
N VAL A 306 12.23 -11.07 -41.15
CA VAL A 306 11.09 -11.99 -41.25
C VAL A 306 10.81 -12.50 -42.66
N SER A 307 11.43 -11.92 -43.69
CA SER A 307 11.35 -12.46 -45.05
C SER A 307 12.11 -13.79 -45.12
N PRO A 308 11.49 -14.89 -45.55
CA PRO A 308 12.20 -16.14 -45.77
C PRO A 308 13.27 -15.89 -46.84
N SER A 309 14.53 -16.27 -46.53
CA SER A 309 15.64 -16.18 -47.47
C SER A 309 15.24 -16.83 -48.79
N GLN A 310 15.19 -16.04 -49.87
CA GLN A 310 15.08 -16.59 -51.21
C GLN A 310 16.37 -17.39 -51.47
N VAL A 311 16.24 -18.72 -51.46
CA VAL A 311 17.19 -19.63 -52.12
C VAL A 311 16.82 -19.71 -53.59
#